data_AF-A0A2V9UHG5-F1
#
_entry.id   AF-A0A2V9UHG5-F1
#
_cell.length_a   1.000
_cell.length_b   1.000
_cell.length_c   1.000
_cell.angle_alpha   90.00
_cell.angle_beta   90.00
_cell.angle_gamma   90.00
#
_symmetry.space_group_name_H-M   'P 1'
#
loop_
_entity.id
_entity.type
_entity.pdbx_description
1 polymer ?
#
loop_
_entity_poly.entity_id
_entity_poly.type
_entity_poly.pdbx_seq_one_letter_code
_entity_poly.pdbx_strand_id
1 'polypeptide(L)'
;MKVESTWTVYRSRFVVRARQLTECLVFTDALGREHSGQPGDYLVESLEGLRCIRPQAQFENIYVPLQESPNPTSRAGLNQVRMSKVLTPQTLPTRLPAPVWTG
;
A
#
# COMPACT_ATOMS: atom_id res chain seq x y z
N MET A 1 7.05 22.47 12.07
CA MET A 1 7.28 22.28 10.62
C MET A 1 5.93 22.06 9.97
N LYS A 2 5.49 22.98 9.10
CA LYS A 2 4.24 22.81 8.34
C LYS A 2 4.57 21.81 7.23
N VAL A 3 4.24 20.54 7.44
CA VAL A 3 4.37 19.53 6.38
C VAL A 3 3.29 19.90 5.37
N GLU A 4 3.66 20.71 4.39
CA GLU A 4 2.82 20.96 3.24
C GLU A 4 2.55 19.59 2.61
N SER A 5 1.29 19.13 2.68
CA SER A 5 0.88 17.81 2.22
C SER A 5 1.22 17.67 0.74
N THR A 6 2.39 17.12 0.46
CA THR A 6 2.96 17.03 -0.87
C THR A 6 2.20 15.97 -1.66
N TRP A 7 1.81 16.30 -2.88
CA TRP A 7 1.18 15.33 -3.77
C TRP A 7 2.21 14.35 -4.30
N THR A 8 1.95 13.07 -4.13
CA THR A 8 2.78 11.97 -4.65
C THR A 8 2.00 11.22 -5.72
N VAL A 9 2.70 10.73 -6.75
CA VAL A 9 2.10 9.92 -7.82
C VAL A 9 2.13 8.46 -7.42
N TYR A 10 0.99 7.79 -7.52
CA TYR A 10 0.82 6.38 -7.19
C TYR A 10 0.29 5.61 -8.40
N ARG A 11 0.70 4.35 -8.51
CA ARG A 11 0.09 3.36 -9.40
C ARG A 11 -0.79 2.42 -8.61
N SER A 12 -1.98 2.23 -9.13
CA SER A 12 -2.85 1.09 -8.86
C SER A 12 -3.13 0.40 -10.20
N ARG A 13 -4.37 -0.04 -10.44
CA ARG A 13 -4.86 -0.32 -11.80
C ARG A 13 -4.78 0.92 -12.71
N PHE A 14 -4.80 2.11 -12.12
CA PHE A 14 -4.65 3.41 -12.79
C PHE A 14 -3.57 4.26 -12.11
N VAL A 15 -3.04 5.25 -12.82
CA VAL A 15 -2.12 6.25 -12.25
C VAL A 15 -2.95 7.38 -11.63
N VAL A 16 -2.63 7.75 -10.40
CA VAL A 16 -3.29 8.83 -9.66
C VAL A 16 -2.26 9.69 -8.94
N ARG A 17 -2.64 10.90 -8.54
CA ARG A 17 -1.91 11.66 -7.52
C ARG A 17 -2.68 11.62 -6.21
N ALA A 18 -1.97 11.50 -5.10
CA ALA A 18 -2.60 11.55 -3.78
C ALA A 18 -1.76 12.33 -2.79
N ARG A 19 -2.41 12.88 -1.76
CA ARG A 19 -1.77 13.46 -0.58
C ARG A 19 -2.46 12.97 0.68
N GLN A 20 -1.68 12.74 1.73
CA GLN A 20 -2.24 12.40 3.04
C GLN A 20 -2.83 13.65 3.69
N LEU A 21 -4.01 13.51 4.27
CA LEU A 21 -4.69 14.55 5.02
C LEU A 21 -4.02 14.72 6.38
N THR A 22 -3.69 15.96 6.71
CA THR A 22 -3.15 16.34 8.02
C THR A 22 -4.24 16.90 8.95
N GLU A 23 -5.40 17.22 8.40
CA GLU A 23 -6.58 17.75 9.08
C GLU A 23 -7.85 17.15 8.46
N CYS A 24 -8.97 17.25 9.16
CA CYS A 24 -10.25 16.80 8.62
C CYS A 24 -10.59 17.59 7.35
N LEU A 25 -11.02 16.90 6.30
CA LEU A 25 -11.41 17.51 5.03
C LEU A 25 -12.82 17.08 4.65
N VAL A 26 -13.66 18.04 4.30
CA VAL A 26 -14.99 17.79 3.71
C VAL A 26 -15.11 18.59 2.43
N PHE A 27 -15.56 17.95 1.35
CA PHE A 27 -15.84 18.64 0.09
C PHE A 27 -16.94 17.93 -0.70
N THR A 28 -17.59 18.66 -1.58
CA THR A 28 -18.55 18.11 -2.55
C THR A 28 -17.87 17.97 -3.91
N ASP A 29 -18.01 16.81 -4.55
CA ASP A 29 -17.48 16.61 -5.90
C ASP A 29 -18.40 17.23 -6.98
N ALA A 30 -17.94 17.18 -8.24
CA ALA A 30 -18.70 17.71 -9.39
C ALA A 30 -20.04 16.99 -9.64
N LEU A 31 -20.24 15.81 -9.05
CA LEU A 31 -21.50 15.05 -9.11
C LEU A 31 -22.43 15.36 -7.93
N GLY A 32 -22.06 16.31 -7.07
CA GLY A 32 -22.85 16.69 -5.90
C GLY A 32 -22.70 15.73 -4.71
N ARG A 33 -21.71 14.83 -4.71
CA ARG A 33 -21.50 13.88 -3.61
C ARG A 33 -20.57 14.48 -2.58
N GLU A 34 -20.97 14.41 -1.31
CA GLU A 34 -20.12 14.80 -0.20
C GLU A 34 -19.09 13.72 0.09
N HIS A 35 -17.83 14.14 0.26
CA HIS A 35 -16.72 13.33 0.71
C HIS A 35 -16.19 13.93 1.99
N SER A 36 -15.95 13.08 3.00
CA SER A 36 -15.33 13.47 4.26
C SER A 36 -14.17 12.54 4.59
N GLY A 37 -13.12 13.09 5.20
CA GLY A 37 -11.92 12.36 5.58
C GLY A 37 -11.30 12.90 6.84
N GLN A 38 -10.57 12.03 7.53
CA GLN A 38 -9.87 12.33 8.78
C GLN A 38 -8.37 12.49 8.54
N PRO A 39 -7.62 13.09 9.48
CA PRO A 39 -6.17 13.06 9.45
C PRO A 39 -5.67 11.61 9.29
N GLY A 40 -4.75 11.39 8.35
CA GLY A 40 -4.23 10.08 8.00
C GLY A 40 -4.84 9.46 6.73
N ASP A 41 -6.09 9.83 6.38
CA ASP A 41 -6.70 9.42 5.12
C ASP A 41 -6.04 10.10 3.91
N TYR A 42 -6.30 9.60 2.71
CA TYR A 42 -5.72 10.13 1.49
C TYR A 42 -6.77 10.81 0.62
N LEU A 43 -6.48 12.05 0.22
CA LEU A 43 -7.16 12.68 -0.91
C LEU A 43 -6.49 12.20 -2.19
N VAL A 44 -7.28 11.55 -3.05
CA VAL A 44 -6.82 10.97 -4.32
C VAL A 44 -7.45 11.72 -5.47
N GLU A 45 -6.66 12.03 -6.49
CA GLU A 45 -7.10 12.67 -7.72
C GLU A 45 -6.64 11.87 -8.94
N SER A 46 -7.58 11.54 -9.83
CA SER A 46 -7.30 10.92 -11.11
C SER A 46 -6.75 11.93 -12.12
N LEU A 47 -6.22 11.44 -13.25
CA LEU A 47 -5.75 12.32 -14.33
C LEU A 47 -6.89 13.15 -14.95
N GLU A 48 -8.11 12.64 -14.89
CA GLU A 48 -9.34 13.31 -15.33
C GLU A 48 -9.86 14.35 -14.31
N GLY A 49 -9.16 14.56 -13.20
CA GLY A 49 -9.52 15.57 -12.19
C GLY A 49 -10.60 15.12 -11.21
N LEU A 50 -10.98 13.84 -11.21
CA LEU A 50 -11.92 13.31 -10.23
C LEU A 50 -11.23 13.14 -8.88
N ARG A 51 -11.84 13.67 -7.82
CA ARG A 51 -11.31 13.62 -6.45
C ARG A 51 -12.14 12.70 -5.56
N CYS A 52 -11.48 11.94 -4.70
CA CYS A 52 -12.13 11.13 -3.68
C CYS A 52 -11.24 10.98 -2.44
N ILE A 53 -11.84 10.58 -1.33
CA ILE A 53 -11.13 10.27 -0.08
C ILE A 53 -11.02 8.75 0.07
N ARG A 54 -9.85 8.27 0.47
CA ARG A 54 -9.60 6.86 0.75
C ARG A 54 -9.07 6.68 2.17
N PRO A 55 -9.63 5.73 2.94
CA PRO A 55 -9.09 5.38 4.25
C PRO A 55 -7.63 4.97 4.16
N GLN A 56 -6.82 5.37 5.14
CA GLN A 56 -5.38 5.07 5.17
C GLN A 56 -5.05 3.61 4.83
N ALA A 57 -5.66 2.67 5.57
CA ALA A 57 -5.38 1.24 5.42
C ALA A 57 -5.74 0.70 4.02
N GLN A 58 -6.81 1.22 3.41
CA GLN A 58 -7.20 0.81 2.05
C GLN A 58 -6.25 1.39 1.01
N PHE A 59 -5.85 2.66 1.20
CA PHE A 59 -4.96 3.33 0.28
C PHE A 59 -3.58 2.66 0.26
N GLU A 60 -2.96 2.46 1.40
CA GLU A 60 -1.61 1.89 1.50
C GLU A 60 -1.53 0.44 1.03
N ASN A 61 -2.64 -0.31 1.10
CA ASN A 61 -2.71 -1.68 0.59
C ASN A 61 -2.87 -1.77 -0.95
N ILE A 62 -3.42 -0.74 -1.60
CA ILE A 62 -3.81 -0.79 -3.02
C ILE A 62 -2.85 0.04 -3.90
N TYR A 63 -2.30 1.12 -3.38
CA TYR A 63 -1.57 2.12 -4.16
C TYR A 63 -0.08 2.04 -3.89
N VAL A 64 0.71 1.88 -4.96
CA VAL A 64 2.17 1.81 -4.91
C VAL A 64 2.76 3.12 -5.43
N PRO A 65 3.62 3.82 -4.69
CA PRO A 65 4.30 5.03 -5.17
C PRO A 65 5.07 4.75 -6.47
N LEU A 66 4.97 5.64 -7.48
CA LEU A 66 5.61 5.46 -8.79
C LEU A 66 7.11 5.83 -8.83
N GLN A 67 7.80 5.73 -7.69
CA GLN A 67 9.11 6.34 -7.37
C GLN A 67 9.10 7.86 -7.21
N GLU A 68 9.72 8.28 -6.11
CA GLU A 68 10.10 9.66 -5.79
C GLU A 68 11.12 10.16 -6.81
N SER A 69 10.99 11.42 -7.24
CA SER A 69 12.17 12.15 -7.73
C SER A 69 13.24 12.10 -6.63
N PRO A 70 14.53 11.91 -6.95
CA PRO A 70 15.56 11.68 -5.95
C PRO A 70 15.72 12.93 -5.06
N ASN A 71 15.15 12.90 -3.87
CA ASN A 71 15.51 13.80 -2.79
C ASN A 71 16.55 13.06 -1.92
N PRO A 72 17.80 13.55 -1.77
CA PRO A 72 18.93 12.76 -1.25
C PRO A 72 18.88 12.40 0.26
N THR A 73 17.74 12.50 0.96
CA THR A 73 17.70 12.32 2.43
C THR A 73 17.11 10.99 2.92
N SER A 74 16.53 10.14 2.07
CA SER A 74 16.07 8.82 2.50
C SER A 74 17.11 7.72 2.23
N ARG A 75 18.25 7.81 2.93
CA ARG A 75 19.19 6.69 3.13
C ARG A 75 19.02 6.10 4.53
N ALA A 76 17.82 5.64 4.87
CA ALA A 76 17.62 4.72 5.97
C ALA A 76 16.30 3.99 5.73
N GLY A 77 16.37 2.69 5.41
CA GLY A 77 15.19 1.84 5.37
C GLY A 77 14.92 1.08 4.07
N LEU A 78 15.92 0.85 3.21
CA LEU A 78 15.86 -0.29 2.29
C LEU A 78 16.01 -1.57 3.12
N ASN A 79 14.90 -2.06 3.70
CA ASN A 79 14.78 -3.49 3.97
C ASN A 79 14.59 -4.17 2.62
N GLN A 80 15.74 -4.34 1.96
CA GLN A 80 15.96 -5.28 0.88
C GLN A 80 15.60 -6.67 1.42
N VAL A 81 14.35 -7.10 1.20
CA VAL A 81 14.00 -8.51 1.28
C VAL A 81 14.74 -9.19 0.13
N ARG A 82 15.97 -9.60 0.43
CA ARG A 82 16.78 -10.47 -0.40
C ARG A 82 16.02 -11.78 -0.52
N MET A 83 15.32 -11.97 -1.64
CA MET A 83 14.89 -13.29 -2.08
C MET A 83 16.13 -14.15 -2.29
N SER A 84 16.43 -15.03 -1.33
CA SER A 84 17.35 -16.16 -1.51
C SER A 84 17.10 -17.19 -0.41
N LYS A 85 16.07 -18.03 -0.57
CA LYS A 85 16.22 -19.46 -0.25
C LYS A 85 15.13 -20.29 -0.91
N VAL A 86 15.50 -20.82 -2.08
CA VAL A 86 15.32 -22.22 -2.51
C VAL A 86 13.92 -22.81 -2.30
N LEU A 87 13.21 -23.05 -3.41
CA LEU A 87 12.21 -24.11 -3.47
C LEU A 87 12.85 -25.43 -3.03
N THR A 88 12.58 -25.88 -1.82
CA THR A 88 12.66 -27.31 -1.52
C THR A 88 11.37 -27.94 -2.01
N PRO A 89 11.39 -28.94 -2.91
CA PRO A 89 10.21 -29.72 -3.22
C PRO A 89 9.74 -30.40 -1.93
N GLN A 90 8.46 -30.26 -1.60
CA GLN A 90 7.85 -30.95 -0.47
C GLN A 90 8.00 -32.46 -0.69
N THR A 91 8.88 -33.09 0.08
CA THR A 91 8.94 -34.54 0.19
C THR A 91 7.69 -35.00 0.91
N LEU A 92 6.85 -35.74 0.18
CA LEU A 92 5.73 -36.52 0.67
C LEU A 92 6.09 -37.22 1.99
N PRO A 93 5.31 -37.11 3.09
CA PRO A 93 5.59 -37.88 4.28
C PRO A 93 5.38 -39.37 3.96
N THR A 94 6.49 -40.06 3.76
CA THR A 94 6.56 -41.52 3.70
C THR A 94 5.99 -42.09 5.00
N ARG A 95 4.87 -42.79 4.83
CA ARG A 95 4.29 -43.86 5.67
C ARG A 95 5.04 -44.18 6.96
N LEU A 96 4.32 -44.03 8.08
CA LEU A 96 4.60 -44.71 9.34
C LEU A 96 4.91 -46.21 9.10
N PRO A 97 5.95 -46.79 9.72
CA PRO A 97 6.08 -48.24 9.77
C PRO A 97 4.96 -48.80 10.67
N ALA A 98 4.33 -49.88 10.21
CA ALA A 98 3.33 -50.62 10.97
C ALA A 98 3.95 -51.20 12.27
N PRO A 99 3.18 -51.33 13.37
CA PRO A 99 3.66 -52.01 14.57
C PRO A 99 3.88 -53.49 14.27
N VAL A 100 5.10 -53.97 14.51
CA VAL A 100 5.39 -55.41 14.56
C VAL A 100 4.79 -55.93 15.88
N TRP A 101 3.90 -56.91 15.78
CA TRP A 101 3.48 -57.69 16.94
C TRP A 101 4.53 -58.76 17.19
N THR A 102 5.00 -58.89 18.43
CA THR A 102 5.78 -60.06 18.87
C THR A 102 5.61 -60.25 20.37
N GLY A 103 5.16 -61.44 20.78
CA GLY A 103 5.10 -61.90 22.17
C GLY A 103 3.69 -62.24 22.62
#